data_AF-A0AA35JMH7-F1
#
_entry.id   AF-A0AA35JMH7-F1
#
_cell.length_a   1.000
_cell.length_b   1.000
_cell.length_c   1.000
_cell.angle_alpha   90.00
_cell.angle_beta   90.00
_cell.angle_gamma   90.00
#
_symmetry.space_group_name_H-M   'P 1'
#
loop_
_entity.id
_entity.type
_entity.pdbx_description
1 polymer ?
#
loop_
_entity_poly.entity_id
_entity_poly.type
_entity_poly.pdbx_seq_one_letter_code
_entity_poly.pdbx_strand_id
1 'polypeptide(L)'
;MPSLEQQDIADNLMERQKLPWKKLNSGEIKAAWHISYGEWGPRRAVHGGGDVEFITKGVFWGLGISLGLFSLIRLLANPDPPKTMNREWQLKSDEYLKSKNANPWGGYSQVQSK
;
A
#
# COMPACT_ATOMS: atom_id res chain seq x y z
N MET A 1 4.59 -31.87 -5.52
CA MET A 1 5.40 -33.10 -5.65
C MET A 1 5.94 -33.43 -4.27
N PRO A 2 5.81 -34.67 -3.79
CA PRO A 2 6.38 -35.11 -2.52
C PRO A 2 7.90 -34.92 -2.48
N SER A 3 8.46 -34.74 -1.29
CA SER A 3 9.90 -34.47 -1.11
C SER A 3 10.80 -35.58 -1.63
N LEU A 4 10.41 -36.85 -1.46
CA LEU A 4 11.16 -38.01 -1.95
C LEU A 4 11.25 -37.99 -3.49
N GLU A 5 10.12 -37.77 -4.16
CA GLU A 5 10.08 -37.71 -5.63
C GLU A 5 10.88 -36.52 -6.18
N GLN A 6 10.90 -35.39 -5.47
CA GLN A 6 11.76 -34.25 -5.83
C GLN A 6 13.25 -34.58 -5.72
N GLN A 7 13.66 -35.33 -4.70
CA GLN A 7 15.04 -35.79 -4.52
C GLN A 7 15.44 -36.77 -5.62
N ASP A 8 14.61 -37.78 -5.88
CA ASP A 8 14.87 -38.77 -6.93
C ASP A 8 15.04 -38.13 -8.31
N ILE A 9 14.22 -37.12 -8.64
CA ILE A 9 14.32 -36.37 -9.90
C ILE A 9 15.59 -35.51 -9.93
N ALA A 10 15.91 -34.83 -8.83
CA ALA A 10 17.11 -34.01 -8.74
C ALA A 10 18.39 -34.86 -8.93
N ASP A 11 18.46 -36.01 -8.26
CA ASP A 11 19.58 -36.95 -8.36
C ASP A 11 19.69 -37.52 -9.78
N ASN A 12 18.58 -37.90 -10.41
CA ASN A 12 18.57 -38.38 -11.80
C ASN A 12 19.08 -37.31 -12.77
N LEU A 13 18.64 -36.05 -12.62
CA LEU A 13 19.09 -34.94 -13.46
C LEU A 13 20.57 -34.62 -13.25
N MET A 14 21.09 -34.74 -12.02
CA MET A 14 22.52 -34.60 -11.75
C MET A 14 23.35 -35.67 -12.46
N GLU A 15 22.90 -36.93 -12.46
CA GLU A 15 23.57 -38.00 -13.20
C GLU A 15 23.53 -37.77 -14.73
N ARG A 16 22.40 -37.31 -15.27
CA ARG A 16 22.25 -36.98 -16.70
C ARG A 16 23.18 -35.84 -17.13
N GLN A 17 23.40 -34.84 -16.27
CA GLN A 17 24.28 -33.70 -16.56
C GLN A 17 25.77 -34.06 -16.70
N LYS A 18 26.19 -35.23 -16.22
CA LYS A 18 27.56 -35.75 -16.44
C LYS A 18 27.82 -36.15 -17.90
N LEU A 19 26.78 -36.36 -18.70
CA LEU A 19 26.87 -36.72 -20.12
C LEU A 19 27.03 -35.48 -21.02
N PRO A 20 27.43 -35.64 -22.30
CA PRO A 20 27.52 -34.51 -23.23
C PRO A 20 26.20 -33.75 -23.37
N TRP A 21 26.23 -32.43 -23.21
CA TRP A 21 25.02 -31.61 -23.11
C TRP A 21 24.13 -31.59 -24.36
N LYS A 22 24.69 -31.93 -25.53
CA LYS A 22 23.90 -32.12 -26.76
C LYS A 22 22.94 -33.32 -26.70
N LYS A 23 23.09 -34.21 -25.71
CA LYS A 23 22.24 -35.40 -25.49
C LYS A 23 21.15 -35.19 -24.44
N LEU A 24 21.08 -34.02 -23.81
CA LEU A 24 19.99 -33.67 -22.91
C LEU A 24 18.77 -33.23 -23.73
N ASN A 25 17.59 -33.66 -23.31
CA ASN A 25 16.35 -33.23 -23.94
C ASN A 25 15.97 -31.82 -23.45
N SER A 26 15.14 -31.10 -24.21
CA SER A 26 14.75 -29.73 -23.88
C SER A 26 13.93 -29.61 -22.58
N GLY A 27 13.20 -30.67 -22.20
CA GLY A 27 12.50 -30.77 -20.92
C GLY A 27 13.43 -30.91 -19.73
N GLU A 28 14.45 -31.76 -19.81
CA GLU A 28 15.50 -31.94 -18.79
C GLU A 28 16.26 -30.63 -18.56
N ILE A 29 16.57 -29.91 -19.64
CA ILE A 29 17.25 -28.60 -19.53
C ILE A 29 16.36 -27.60 -18.79
N LYS A 30 15.07 -27.50 -19.13
CA LYS A 30 14.12 -26.62 -18.43
C LYS A 30 13.91 -27.03 -16.97
N ALA A 31 13.82 -28.33 -16.70
CA ALA A 31 13.67 -28.87 -15.35
C ALA A 31 14.90 -28.58 -14.49
N ALA A 32 16.11 -28.86 -15.00
CA ALA A 32 17.35 -28.53 -14.31
C ALA A 32 17.46 -27.04 -14.01
N TRP A 33 17.14 -26.17 -14.98
CA TRP A 33 17.13 -24.73 -14.77
C TRP A 33 16.11 -24.30 -13.70
N HIS A 34 14.90 -24.85 -13.72
CA HIS A 34 13.86 -24.54 -12.72
C HIS A 34 14.24 -25.03 -11.32
N ILE A 35 14.85 -26.21 -11.19
CA ILE A 35 15.32 -26.72 -9.89
C ILE A 35 16.44 -25.82 -9.35
N SER A 36 17.44 -25.47 -10.17
CA SER A 36 18.59 -24.68 -9.69
C SER A 36 18.28 -23.20 -9.47
N TYR A 37 17.43 -22.60 -10.31
CA TYR A 37 17.25 -21.15 -10.40
C TYR A 37 15.80 -20.67 -10.40
N GLY A 38 14.82 -21.57 -10.30
CA GLY A 38 13.41 -21.20 -10.27
C GLY A 38 13.01 -20.43 -9.01
N GLU A 39 11.85 -19.79 -9.07
CA GLU A 39 11.26 -18.99 -7.99
C GLU A 39 10.56 -19.88 -6.95
N TRP A 40 11.32 -20.76 -6.30
CA TRP A 40 10.83 -21.66 -5.27
C TRP A 40 11.80 -21.72 -4.09
N GLY A 41 11.32 -22.27 -2.97
CA GLY A 41 12.14 -22.41 -1.75
C GLY A 41 12.77 -21.09 -1.32
N PRO A 42 14.11 -20.98 -1.25
CA PRO A 42 14.81 -19.74 -0.85
C PRO A 42 14.62 -18.54 -1.80
N ARG A 43 14.19 -18.78 -3.05
CA ARG A 43 14.03 -17.73 -4.08
C ARG A 43 12.59 -17.25 -4.26
N ARG A 44 11.66 -17.69 -3.42
CA ARG A 44 10.26 -17.23 -3.49
C ARG A 44 10.21 -15.70 -3.34
N ALA A 45 9.47 -15.00 -4.20
CA ALA A 45 9.29 -13.56 -4.05
C ALA A 45 8.70 -13.19 -2.67
N VAL A 46 9.08 -12.00 -2.20
CA VAL A 46 8.53 -11.41 -0.96
C VAL A 46 7.05 -11.13 -1.08
N HIS A 47 6.60 -10.75 -2.28
CA HIS A 47 5.19 -10.56 -2.60
C HIS A 47 4.79 -11.56 -3.67
N GLY A 48 4.04 -12.57 -3.26
CA GLY A 48 3.47 -13.57 -4.16
C GLY A 48 2.22 -13.07 -4.86
N GLY A 49 1.59 -13.97 -5.62
CA GLY A 49 0.31 -13.68 -6.27
C GLY A 49 -0.78 -13.35 -5.23
N GLY A 50 -1.30 -12.12 -5.28
CA GLY A 50 -2.40 -11.65 -4.42
C GLY A 50 -1.99 -10.82 -3.20
N ASP A 51 -0.71 -10.83 -2.81
CA ASP A 51 -0.26 -10.10 -1.61
C ASP A 51 -0.44 -8.59 -1.74
N VAL A 52 -0.10 -8.03 -2.90
CA VAL A 52 -0.25 -6.60 -3.18
C VAL A 52 -1.72 -6.17 -3.11
N GLU A 53 -2.62 -6.99 -3.63
CA GLU A 53 -4.06 -6.73 -3.56
C GLU A 53 -4.56 -6.79 -2.11
N PHE A 54 -4.12 -7.80 -1.34
CA PHE A 54 -4.46 -7.93 0.06
C PHE A 54 -3.99 -6.71 0.88
N ILE A 55 -2.73 -6.29 0.71
CA ILE A 55 -2.16 -5.13 1.40
C ILE A 55 -2.93 -3.85 1.02
N THR A 56 -3.20 -3.66 -0.26
CA THR A 56 -3.93 -2.47 -0.74
C THR A 56 -5.33 -2.40 -0.13
N LYS A 57 -6.07 -3.52 -0.13
CA LYS A 57 -7.38 -3.61 0.54
C LYS A 57 -7.26 -3.33 2.03
N GLY A 58 -6.25 -3.88 2.69
CA GLY A 58 -5.98 -3.63 4.11
C GLY A 58 -5.74 -2.16 4.43
N VAL A 59 -4.97 -1.45 3.59
CA VAL A 59 -4.72 -0.01 3.74
C VAL A 59 -6.01 0.79 3.64
N PHE A 60 -6.81 0.58 2.59
CA PHE A 60 -8.09 1.28 2.42
C PHE A 60 -9.09 0.95 3.53
N TRP A 61 -9.11 -0.29 3.98
CA TRP A 61 -9.94 -0.70 5.12
C TRP A 61 -9.52 0.01 6.41
N GLY A 62 -8.22 0.09 6.68
CA GLY A 62 -7.67 0.83 7.82
C GLY A 62 -8.01 2.32 7.79
N LEU A 63 -7.93 2.96 6.62
CA LEU A 63 -8.36 4.35 6.42
C LEU A 63 -9.87 4.51 6.64
N GLY A 64 -10.68 3.58 6.14
CA GLY A 64 -12.12 3.59 6.35
C GLY A 64 -12.50 3.46 7.83
N ILE A 65 -11.88 2.53 8.55
CA ILE A 65 -12.08 2.34 9.99
C ILE A 65 -11.66 3.59 10.76
N SER A 66 -10.49 4.17 10.45
CA SER A 66 -9.99 5.33 11.20
C SER A 66 -10.88 6.56 11.01
N LEU A 67 -11.32 6.84 9.79
CA LEU A 67 -12.27 7.92 9.49
C LEU A 67 -13.64 7.68 10.14
N GLY A 68 -14.12 6.43 10.11
CA GLY A 68 -15.38 6.05 10.76
C GLY A 68 -15.31 6.26 12.27
N LEU A 69 -14.26 5.75 12.92
CA LEU A 69 -14.06 5.89 14.36
C LEU A 69 -13.88 7.36 14.76
N PHE A 70 -13.07 8.12 14.02
CA PHE A 70 -12.90 9.55 14.26
C PHE A 70 -14.24 10.30 14.17
N SER A 71 -15.05 9.98 13.15
CA SER A 71 -16.36 10.61 12.97
C SER A 71 -17.31 10.27 14.12
N LEU A 72 -17.34 9.02 14.57
CA LEU A 72 -18.15 8.59 15.72
C LEU A 72 -17.74 9.33 17.00
N ILE A 73 -16.43 9.43 17.28
CA ILE A 73 -15.93 10.19 18.43
C ILE A 73 -16.27 11.67 18.29
N ARG A 74 -16.16 12.24 17.07
CA ARG A 74 -16.46 13.64 16.81
C ARG A 74 -17.94 13.96 17.02
N LEU A 75 -18.86 13.04 16.72
CA LEU A 75 -20.30 13.19 16.95
C LEU A 75 -20.65 13.30 18.44
N LEU A 76 -19.84 12.71 19.33
CA LEU A 76 -20.03 12.76 20.78
C LEU A 76 -19.40 14.00 21.44
N ALA A 77 -18.73 14.85 20.67
CA ALA A 77 -18.13 16.08 21.18
C ALA A 77 -19.20 17.15 21.45
N ASN A 78 -18.77 18.29 22.02
CA ASN A 78 -19.65 19.43 22.28
C ASN A 78 -20.43 19.83 21.01
N PRO A 79 -21.78 19.83 21.05
CA PRO A 79 -22.61 20.15 19.89
C PRO A 79 -22.48 21.61 19.44
N ASP A 80 -22.12 22.51 20.35
CA ASP A 80 -22.10 23.94 20.07
C ASP A 80 -20.70 24.39 19.62
N PRO A 81 -20.52 24.79 18.33
CA PRO A 81 -19.29 25.40 17.89
C PRO A 81 -19.13 26.81 18.50
N PRO A 82 -17.89 27.35 18.56
CA PRO A 82 -17.67 28.72 19.00
C PRO A 82 -18.49 29.71 18.18
N LYS A 83 -18.99 30.77 18.84
CA LYS A 83 -19.81 31.82 18.19
C LYS A 83 -19.11 32.52 17.02
N THR A 84 -17.78 32.49 16.99
CA THR A 84 -16.94 33.10 15.95
C THR A 84 -16.72 32.20 14.73
N MET A 85 -17.11 30.92 14.80
CA MET A 85 -16.86 29.91 13.76
C MET A 85 -18.00 29.82 12.74
N ASN A 86 -18.57 30.95 12.36
CA ASN A 86 -19.54 31.07 11.26
C ASN A 86 -19.06 32.09 10.21
N ARG A 87 -19.61 31.97 9.01
CA ARG A 87 -19.20 32.81 7.86
C ARG A 87 -19.44 34.31 8.11
N GLU A 88 -20.57 34.68 8.71
CA GLU A 88 -20.94 36.07 8.95
C GLU A 88 -19.94 36.79 9.86
N TRP A 89 -19.54 36.14 10.96
CA TRP A 89 -18.55 36.66 11.88
C TRP A 89 -17.18 36.78 11.22
N GLN A 90 -16.79 35.80 10.40
CA GLN A 90 -15.54 35.81 9.65
C GLN A 90 -15.51 36.97 8.64
N LEU A 91 -16.60 37.22 7.92
CA LEU A 91 -16.71 38.37 7.00
C LEU A 91 -16.60 39.72 7.74
N LYS A 92 -17.20 39.85 8.92
CA LYS A 92 -17.03 41.05 9.76
C LYS A 92 -15.61 41.21 10.29
N SER A 93 -14.95 40.09 10.58
CA SER A 93 -13.54 40.08 10.97
C SER A 93 -12.65 40.52 9.80
N ASP A 94 -12.98 40.11 8.57
CA ASP A 94 -12.30 40.54 7.35
C ASP A 94 -12.51 42.03 7.05
N GLU A 95 -13.71 42.57 7.27
CA GLU A 95 -13.97 44.02 7.19
C GLU A 95 -13.05 44.80 8.14
N TYR A 96 -12.91 44.32 9.38
CA TYR A 96 -12.01 44.91 10.36
C TYR A 96 -10.54 44.82 9.92
N LEU A 97 -10.08 43.64 9.48
CA LEU A 97 -8.69 43.45 9.02
C LEU A 97 -8.35 44.34 7.82
N LYS A 98 -9.30 44.49 6.88
CA LYS A 98 -9.18 45.43 5.76
C LYS A 98 -9.06 46.87 6.24
N SER A 99 -9.84 47.27 7.23
CA SER A 99 -9.77 48.62 7.82
C SER A 99 -8.42 48.94 8.48
N LYS A 100 -7.65 47.91 8.83
CA LYS A 100 -6.32 48.02 9.44
C LYS A 100 -5.17 47.71 8.47
N ASN A 101 -5.47 47.52 7.18
CA ASN A 101 -4.49 47.13 6.15
C ASN A 101 -3.65 45.90 6.56
N ALA A 102 -4.26 44.96 7.27
CA ALA A 102 -3.58 43.75 7.71
C ALA A 102 -3.22 42.85 6.51
N ASN A 103 -2.05 42.20 6.57
CA ASN A 103 -1.48 41.36 5.51
C ASN A 103 -1.53 41.99 4.10
N PRO A 104 -0.83 43.12 3.87
CA PRO A 104 -0.99 43.92 2.66
C PRO A 104 -0.46 43.28 1.37
N TRP A 105 0.42 42.28 1.44
CA TRP A 105 0.93 41.53 0.27
C TRP A 105 0.39 40.10 0.17
N GLY A 106 -0.30 39.60 1.19
CA GLY A 106 -0.81 38.23 1.26
C GLY A 106 -2.34 38.17 1.23
N GLY A 107 -2.91 37.18 1.91
CA GLY A 107 -4.35 37.10 2.19
C GLY A 107 -4.66 37.43 3.65
N TYR A 108 -5.68 38.25 3.88
CA TYR A 108 -6.21 38.55 5.21
C TYR A 108 -7.54 37.83 5.51
N SER A 109 -8.21 37.30 4.48
CA SER A 109 -9.51 36.65 4.58
C SER A 109 -9.48 35.46 5.54
N GLN A 110 -10.40 35.46 6.51
CA GLN A 110 -10.56 34.43 7.55
C GLN A 110 -11.69 33.44 7.25
N VAL A 111 -12.38 33.58 6.13
CA VAL A 111 -13.52 32.71 5.77
C VAL A 111 -13.06 31.27 5.54
N GLN A 112 -13.45 30.39 6.45
CA GLN A 112 -13.18 28.94 6.42
C GLN A 112 -14.41 28.10 6.82
N SER A 113 -15.41 28.74 7.44
CA SER A 113 -16.70 28.12 7.72
C SER A 113 -17.64 28.27 6.53
N LYS A 114 -18.53 27.29 6.34
CA LYS A 114 -19.62 27.37 5.36
C LYS A 114 -20.65 28.42 5.78
#